data_AF-A0A511QB18-F1
#
_entry.id   AF-A0A511QB18-F1
#
_cell.length_a   1.000
_cell.length_b   1.000
_cell.length_c   1.000
_cell.angle_alpha   90.00
_cell.angle_beta   90.00
_cell.angle_gamma   90.00
#
_symmetry.space_group_name_H-M   'P 1'
#
loop_
_entity.id
_entity.type
_entity.pdbx_description
1 polymer ?
#
loop_
_entity_poly.entity_id
_entity_poly.type
_entity_poly.pdbx_seq_one_letter_code
_entity_poly.pdbx_strand_id
1 'polypeptide(L)'
;MDTFYHFLTLTGVGFYWLLVAGVTIRVVLKRRAVSVSLAWLMVIYIVPVLGVFCYFLFGELNLGRKRAERAKDMFAPFQQWFTQLNDCNAHVPEAMGRHIYRIDELCNNRLGLPALSGNNLSLQQLPQEILHSVIKDIENAQHTIRMVFYIWYPGGLADSVASALIQASKRGVNVKLLLDSAGSPTFFRSHWCQMMRNAGITVVQALEVNMWRIFLRRLDLRQHRKIIVIDDEIAYTGSMNLVDPAYFKQNSGVGQWVDIMVRLTGPTVNVLSAIHCWDWEVETGERVFPQHPQCLQKNDYLHPIQVVPSGPGMPEHLIYQVLTLAINQANQSVRITTPYFVPSADLLATLQMTAQRGIEVDLIIPHKNDSMMVQWASRAFYSDLLSAGVKIFEFYGGLLHTKSVVIDDEFCLVGTVNMDMRSLWLNFEVTLAIDDVDFTKQMSTLQSSYIQQSHLVDKDKWRKRSLFSRFLERIFYLFNPLL
;
A
#
# COMPACT_ATOMS: atom_id res chain seq x y z
N MET A 1 36.41 32.48 -39.41
CA MET A 1 36.14 31.27 -38.59
C MET A 1 35.87 31.68 -37.14
N ASP A 2 36.67 32.57 -36.56
CA ASP A 2 36.52 33.01 -35.16
C ASP A 2 35.18 33.67 -34.84
N THR A 3 34.64 34.49 -35.74
CA THR A 3 33.31 35.11 -35.57
C THR A 3 32.18 34.07 -35.51
N PHE A 4 32.32 32.97 -36.27
CA PHE A 4 31.35 31.87 -36.28
C PHE A 4 31.44 31.06 -34.98
N TYR A 5 32.65 30.73 -34.52
CA TYR A 5 32.84 30.09 -33.22
C TYR A 5 32.36 30.96 -32.06
N HIS A 6 32.61 32.27 -32.12
CA HIS A 6 32.18 33.22 -31.09
C HIS A 6 30.65 33.34 -31.03
N PHE A 7 29.98 33.36 -32.19
CA PHE A 7 28.53 33.32 -32.27
C PHE A 7 27.96 32.00 -31.73
N LEU A 8 28.59 30.87 -32.08
CA LEU A 8 28.19 29.54 -31.61
C LEU A 8 28.36 29.41 -30.08
N THR A 9 29.44 29.95 -29.51
CA THR A 9 29.64 29.94 -28.06
C THR A 9 28.64 30.84 -27.33
N LEU A 10 28.33 32.02 -27.86
CA LEU A 10 27.36 32.93 -27.24
C LEU A 10 25.94 32.35 -27.29
N THR A 11 25.56 31.75 -28.41
CA THR A 11 24.27 31.07 -28.56
C THR A 11 24.18 29.83 -27.67
N GLY A 12 25.26 29.04 -27.55
CA GLY A 12 25.34 27.90 -26.63
C GLY A 12 25.20 28.31 -25.16
N VAL A 13 25.90 29.36 -24.72
CA VAL A 13 25.79 29.90 -23.35
C VAL A 13 24.39 30.46 -23.09
N GLY A 14 23.79 31.15 -24.05
CA GLY A 14 22.41 31.64 -23.95
C GLY A 14 21.40 30.50 -23.79
N PHE A 15 21.50 29.46 -24.63
CA PHE A 15 20.64 28.28 -24.55
C PHE A 15 20.80 27.55 -23.20
N TYR A 16 22.03 27.42 -22.73
CA TYR A 16 22.34 26.83 -21.42
C TYR A 16 21.60 27.56 -20.27
N TRP A 17 21.70 28.89 -20.20
CA TRP A 17 21.04 29.65 -19.14
C TRP A 17 19.52 29.65 -19.27
N LEU A 18 18.98 29.71 -20.49
CA LEU A 18 17.54 29.58 -20.73
C LEU A 18 17.00 28.22 -20.27
N LEU A 19 17.74 27.15 -20.53
CA LEU A 19 17.37 25.80 -20.12
C LEU A 19 17.41 25.66 -18.59
N VAL A 20 18.47 26.14 -17.92
CA VAL A 20 18.56 26.13 -16.45
C VAL A 20 17.47 26.98 -15.81
N ALA A 21 17.20 28.18 -16.34
CA ALA A 21 16.16 29.07 -15.84
C ALA A 21 14.76 28.45 -16.05
N GLY A 22 14.49 27.87 -17.22
CA GLY A 22 13.22 27.21 -17.51
C GLY A 22 12.95 26.03 -16.58
N VAL A 23 13.96 25.20 -16.31
CA VAL A 23 13.83 24.08 -15.37
C VAL A 23 13.72 24.56 -13.92
N THR A 24 14.46 25.60 -13.53
CA THR A 24 14.33 26.24 -12.21
C THR A 24 12.90 26.72 -11.97
N ILE A 25 12.35 27.50 -12.92
CA ILE A 25 10.97 27.98 -12.86
C ILE A 25 10.02 26.79 -12.74
N ARG A 26 10.23 25.73 -13.52
CA ARG A 26 9.43 24.52 -13.45
C ARG A 26 9.50 23.81 -12.09
N VAL A 27 10.69 23.72 -11.48
CA VAL A 27 10.88 23.14 -10.13
C VAL A 27 10.15 23.98 -9.08
N VAL A 28 10.21 25.31 -9.18
CA VAL A 28 9.56 26.23 -8.24
C VAL A 28 8.04 26.23 -8.40
N LEU A 29 7.53 26.24 -9.64
CA LEU A 29 6.10 26.21 -9.93
C LEU A 29 5.46 24.87 -9.56
N LYS A 30 6.24 23.78 -9.56
CA LYS A 30 5.75 22.47 -9.16
C LYS A 30 5.75 22.37 -7.63
N ARG A 31 4.57 22.46 -7.02
CA ARG A 31 4.36 22.28 -5.57
C ARG A 31 4.95 20.94 -5.11
N ARG A 32 6.03 20.99 -4.34
CA ARG A 32 6.72 19.86 -3.71
C ARG A 32 7.22 20.25 -2.33
N ALA A 33 7.62 19.27 -1.53
CA ALA A 33 8.36 19.53 -0.31
C ALA A 33 9.57 20.42 -0.61
N VAL A 34 9.73 21.48 0.17
CA VAL A 34 10.78 22.51 -0.04
C VAL A 34 12.16 21.87 -0.13
N SER A 35 12.44 20.87 0.70
CA SER A 35 13.69 20.11 0.69
C SER A 35 13.95 19.41 -0.65
N VAL A 36 12.92 18.82 -1.27
CA VAL A 36 13.03 18.15 -2.57
C VAL A 36 13.28 19.15 -3.69
N SER A 37 12.58 20.29 -3.67
CA SER A 37 12.81 21.36 -4.64
C SER A 37 14.21 21.93 -4.50
N LEU A 38 14.67 22.22 -3.28
CA LEU A 38 16.03 22.71 -3.02
C LEU A 38 17.10 21.70 -3.45
N ALA A 39 16.90 20.40 -3.18
CA ALA A 39 17.84 19.36 -3.62
C ALA A 39 17.96 19.32 -5.15
N TRP A 40 16.85 19.40 -5.88
CA TRP A 40 16.88 19.47 -7.35
C TRP A 40 17.53 20.75 -7.86
N LEU A 41 17.23 21.90 -7.26
CA LEU A 41 17.90 23.16 -7.60
C LEU A 41 19.41 23.07 -7.36
N MET A 42 19.86 22.47 -6.25
CA MET A 42 21.30 22.25 -6.00
C MET A 42 21.92 21.37 -7.08
N VAL A 43 21.31 20.23 -7.42
CA VAL A 43 21.81 19.34 -8.48
C VAL A 43 21.88 20.06 -9.84
N ILE A 44 20.84 20.85 -10.16
CA ILE A 44 20.74 21.67 -11.38
C ILE A 44 21.73 22.84 -11.36
N TYR A 45 22.20 23.33 -10.22
CA TYR A 45 23.18 24.43 -10.17
C TYR A 45 24.62 23.94 -10.07
N ILE A 46 24.86 22.78 -9.44
CA ILE A 46 26.20 22.19 -9.30
C ILE A 46 26.62 21.48 -10.59
N VAL A 47 25.71 20.75 -11.24
CA VAL A 47 26.01 20.01 -12.47
C VAL A 47 24.93 20.26 -13.53
N PRO A 48 24.85 21.44 -14.16
CA PRO A 48 23.57 21.91 -14.69
C PRO A 48 23.00 21.13 -15.87
N VAL A 49 23.82 20.76 -16.84
CA VAL A 49 23.37 19.93 -17.98
C VAL A 49 22.96 18.53 -17.51
N LEU A 50 23.78 17.88 -16.69
CA LEU A 50 23.49 16.55 -16.15
C LEU A 50 22.30 16.60 -15.17
N GLY A 51 22.20 17.65 -14.37
CA GLY A 51 21.18 17.86 -13.35
C GLY A 51 19.82 18.12 -13.97
N VAL A 52 19.77 18.88 -15.06
CA VAL A 52 18.55 19.03 -15.86
C VAL A 52 18.15 17.70 -16.50
N PHE A 53 19.11 16.98 -17.08
CA PHE A 53 18.87 15.65 -17.62
C PHE A 53 18.31 14.71 -16.53
N CYS A 54 18.97 14.61 -15.38
CA CYS A 54 18.52 13.86 -14.20
C CYS A 54 17.16 14.34 -13.69
N TYR A 55 16.84 15.64 -13.74
CA TYR A 55 15.52 16.16 -13.35
C TYR A 55 14.42 15.68 -14.30
N PHE A 56 14.68 15.58 -15.59
CA PHE A 56 13.69 15.02 -16.51
C PHE A 56 13.55 13.49 -16.37
N LEU A 57 14.63 12.77 -16.02
CA LEU A 57 14.56 11.32 -15.79
C LEU A 57 13.93 10.96 -14.43
N PHE A 58 14.38 11.61 -13.36
CA PHE A 58 14.07 11.28 -11.96
C PHE A 58 13.39 12.42 -11.21
N GLY A 59 13.29 13.62 -11.76
CA GLY A 59 12.61 14.72 -11.08
C GLY A 59 11.10 14.54 -11.14
N GLU A 60 10.51 14.00 -12.21
CA GLU A 60 9.06 14.01 -12.37
C GLU A 60 8.38 12.66 -12.07
N LEU A 61 7.39 12.66 -11.17
CA LEU A 61 6.42 11.56 -11.06
C LEU A 61 5.55 11.61 -12.32
N ASN A 62 5.61 10.57 -13.15
CA ASN A 62 4.89 10.55 -14.42
C ASN A 62 4.18 9.20 -14.61
N LEU A 63 2.89 9.17 -14.28
CA LEU A 63 1.98 8.05 -14.59
C LEU A 63 1.88 7.76 -16.11
N GLY A 64 2.28 8.74 -16.93
CA GLY A 64 2.02 8.81 -18.37
C GLY A 64 0.67 9.48 -18.64
N ARG A 65 0.64 10.38 -19.64
CA ARG A 65 -0.56 11.18 -20.00
C ARG A 65 -1.83 10.34 -20.10
N LYS A 66 -1.77 9.21 -20.82
CA LYS A 66 -2.90 8.29 -21.00
C LYS A 66 -3.50 7.75 -19.70
N ARG A 67 -2.67 7.38 -18.71
CA ARG A 67 -3.17 6.90 -17.40
C ARG A 67 -3.74 8.04 -16.58
N ALA A 68 -3.11 9.22 -16.62
CA ALA A 68 -3.59 10.39 -15.91
C ALA A 68 -4.94 10.90 -16.45
N GLU A 69 -5.12 10.91 -17.78
CA GLU A 69 -6.38 11.24 -18.44
C GLU A 69 -7.48 10.25 -18.05
N ARG A 70 -7.21 8.93 -18.19
CA ARG A 70 -8.14 7.88 -17.74
C ARG A 70 -8.53 8.03 -16.27
N ALA A 71 -7.54 8.24 -15.39
CA ALA A 71 -7.77 8.40 -13.96
C ALA A 71 -8.69 9.59 -13.64
N LYS A 72 -8.63 10.66 -14.45
CA LYS A 72 -9.54 11.79 -14.34
C LYS A 72 -10.94 11.45 -14.85
N ASP A 73 -11.03 10.75 -15.98
CA ASP A 73 -12.30 10.42 -16.63
C ASP A 73 -13.10 9.33 -15.91
N MET A 74 -12.42 8.46 -15.14
CA MET A 74 -13.06 7.40 -14.35
C MET A 74 -13.59 7.87 -12.99
N PHE A 75 -13.06 8.97 -12.45
CA PHE A 75 -13.37 9.38 -11.09
C PHE A 75 -14.88 9.59 -10.87
N ALA A 76 -15.52 10.42 -11.71
CA ALA A 76 -16.94 10.75 -11.53
C ALA A 76 -17.88 9.53 -11.65
N PRO A 77 -17.74 8.63 -12.65
CA PRO A 77 -18.54 7.40 -12.73
C PRO A 77 -18.41 6.47 -11.52
N PHE A 78 -17.20 6.22 -11.03
CA PHE A 78 -17.00 5.39 -9.84
C PHE A 78 -17.44 6.10 -8.56
N GLN A 79 -17.21 7.41 -8.46
CA GLN A 79 -17.73 8.21 -7.36
C GLN A 79 -19.26 8.13 -7.31
N GLN A 80 -19.95 8.22 -8.45
CA GLN A 80 -21.40 8.05 -8.52
C GLN A 80 -21.83 6.66 -8.04
N TRP A 81 -21.11 5.61 -8.44
CA TRP A 81 -21.37 4.24 -7.97
C TRP A 81 -21.16 4.12 -6.45
N PHE A 82 -20.09 4.73 -5.90
CA PHE A 82 -19.86 4.76 -4.45
C PHE A 82 -20.97 5.52 -3.72
N THR A 83 -21.37 6.69 -4.23
CA THR A 83 -22.40 7.51 -3.58
C THR A 83 -23.74 6.79 -3.50
N GLN A 84 -24.08 5.94 -4.49
CA GLN A 84 -25.29 5.10 -4.44
C GLN A 84 -25.28 4.09 -3.28
N LEU A 85 -24.12 3.77 -2.71
CA LEU A 85 -24.04 2.91 -1.53
C LEU A 85 -24.55 3.60 -0.26
N ASN A 86 -24.70 4.93 -0.25
CA ASN A 86 -25.33 5.63 0.87
C ASN A 86 -26.82 5.26 1.01
N ASP A 87 -27.47 4.88 -0.09
CA ASP A 87 -28.87 4.42 -0.09
C ASP A 87 -29.00 2.92 0.26
N CYS A 88 -27.88 2.23 0.51
CA CYS A 88 -27.89 0.83 0.91
C CYS A 88 -28.26 0.70 2.39
N ASN A 89 -29.16 -0.22 2.72
CA ASN A 89 -29.52 -0.52 4.12
C ASN A 89 -28.35 -0.99 5.01
N ALA A 90 -27.19 -1.31 4.41
CA ALA A 90 -25.97 -1.62 5.15
C ALA A 90 -25.25 -0.36 5.65
N HIS A 91 -25.50 0.82 5.07
CA HIS A 91 -24.97 2.08 5.57
C HIS A 91 -25.89 2.61 6.68
N VAL A 92 -25.47 2.46 7.94
CA VAL A 92 -26.27 2.83 9.12
C VAL A 92 -25.44 3.74 10.04
N PRO A 93 -25.21 5.01 9.66
CA PRO A 93 -24.28 5.90 10.35
C PRO A 93 -24.68 6.16 11.82
N GLU A 94 -25.98 6.13 12.15
CA GLU A 94 -26.47 6.36 13.51
C GLU A 94 -26.08 5.26 14.50
N ALA A 95 -25.76 4.06 13.98
CA ALA A 95 -25.45 2.90 14.79
C ALA A 95 -23.97 2.48 14.69
N MET A 96 -23.15 3.28 13.99
CA MET A 96 -21.70 3.10 13.93
C MET A 96 -21.02 3.48 15.25
N GLY A 97 -19.96 2.76 15.59
CA GLY A 97 -19.11 3.12 16.72
C GLY A 97 -18.38 4.44 16.50
N ARG A 98 -17.92 5.05 17.60
CA ARG A 98 -17.31 6.39 17.59
C ARG A 98 -16.13 6.49 16.61
N HIS A 99 -15.30 5.45 16.54
CA HIS A 99 -14.08 5.43 15.73
C HIS A 99 -14.41 5.43 14.24
N ILE A 100 -15.27 4.50 13.80
CA ILE A 100 -15.59 4.35 12.38
C ILE A 100 -16.49 5.46 11.86
N TYR A 101 -17.39 6.01 12.68
CA TYR A 101 -18.27 7.11 12.28
C TYR A 101 -17.47 8.32 11.74
N ARG A 102 -16.39 8.72 12.42
CA ARG A 102 -15.54 9.84 11.95
C ARG A 102 -14.75 9.50 10.68
N ILE A 103 -14.41 8.23 10.51
CA ILE A 103 -13.69 7.75 9.33
C ILE A 103 -14.65 7.67 8.13
N ASP A 104 -15.89 7.24 8.35
CA ASP A 104 -16.99 7.27 7.38
C ASP A 104 -17.25 8.70 6.92
N GLU A 105 -17.43 9.66 7.83
CA GLU A 105 -17.61 11.08 7.47
C GLU A 105 -16.47 11.58 6.56
N LEU A 106 -15.21 11.25 6.90
CA LEU A 106 -14.06 11.66 6.08
C LEU A 106 -14.06 11.00 4.70
N CYS A 107 -14.28 9.69 4.62
CA CYS A 107 -14.23 8.93 3.38
C CYS A 107 -15.41 9.28 2.47
N ASN A 108 -16.60 9.39 3.03
CA ASN A 108 -17.81 9.74 2.30
C ASN A 108 -17.74 11.17 1.75
N ASN A 109 -17.28 12.15 2.54
CA ASN A 109 -17.14 13.53 2.06
C ASN A 109 -16.04 13.72 0.99
N ARG A 110 -14.98 12.90 1.00
CA ARG A 110 -13.86 13.03 0.04
C ARG A 110 -13.99 12.16 -1.20
N LEU A 111 -14.57 10.96 -1.08
CA LEU A 111 -14.63 9.94 -2.13
C LEU A 111 -16.07 9.51 -2.46
N GLY A 112 -17.06 9.88 -1.65
CA GLY A 112 -18.44 9.37 -1.77
C GLY A 112 -18.56 7.91 -1.33
N LEU A 113 -17.57 7.36 -0.63
CA LEU A 113 -17.50 5.95 -0.26
C LEU A 113 -17.85 5.75 1.22
N PRO A 114 -19.07 5.26 1.54
CA PRO A 114 -19.49 5.02 2.91
C PRO A 114 -18.93 3.71 3.50
N ALA A 115 -18.94 3.62 4.83
CA ALA A 115 -18.78 2.39 5.57
C ALA A 115 -20.08 1.56 5.49
N LEU A 116 -19.94 0.24 5.34
CA LEU A 116 -21.06 -0.68 5.21
C LEU A 116 -21.04 -1.72 6.32
N SER A 117 -22.23 -2.03 6.83
CA SER A 117 -22.52 -3.00 7.89
C SER A 117 -22.92 -4.37 7.31
N GLY A 118 -23.12 -5.37 8.17
CA GLY A 118 -23.57 -6.71 7.79
C GLY A 118 -22.48 -7.59 7.18
N ASN A 119 -21.22 -7.34 7.56
CA ASN A 119 -20.09 -8.13 7.11
C ASN A 119 -19.78 -9.26 8.08
N ASN A 120 -19.20 -10.33 7.56
CA ASN A 120 -18.60 -11.39 8.34
C ASN A 120 -17.11 -11.47 8.00
N LEU A 121 -16.26 -11.50 9.03
CA LEU A 121 -14.81 -11.43 8.91
C LEU A 121 -14.15 -12.68 9.48
N SER A 122 -13.11 -13.15 8.82
CA SER A 122 -12.25 -14.22 9.31
C SER A 122 -10.79 -13.81 9.14
N LEU A 123 -10.07 -13.67 10.26
CA LEU A 123 -8.64 -13.40 10.28
C LEU A 123 -7.89 -14.70 9.97
N GLN A 124 -7.09 -14.69 8.90
CA GLN A 124 -6.25 -15.80 8.50
C GLN A 124 -4.79 -15.45 8.75
N GLN A 125 -4.13 -16.25 9.59
CA GLN A 125 -2.83 -15.91 10.18
C GLN A 125 -1.67 -16.71 9.59
N LEU A 126 -1.95 -17.92 9.08
CA LEU A 126 -0.94 -18.82 8.53
C LEU A 126 -1.00 -18.85 7.00
N PRO A 127 0.14 -18.64 6.32
CA PRO A 127 0.20 -18.65 4.85
C PRO A 127 -0.40 -19.90 4.19
N GLN A 128 -0.18 -21.08 4.77
CA GLN A 128 -0.76 -22.33 4.24
C GLN A 128 -2.29 -22.35 4.36
N GLU A 129 -2.84 -21.87 5.48
CA GLU A 129 -4.29 -21.78 5.69
C GLU A 129 -4.92 -20.76 4.74
N ILE A 130 -4.27 -19.62 4.55
CA ILE A 130 -4.69 -18.58 3.60
C ILE A 130 -4.77 -19.17 2.19
N LEU A 131 -3.69 -19.79 1.71
CA LEU A 131 -3.62 -20.31 0.35
C LEU A 131 -4.62 -21.46 0.14
N HIS A 132 -4.78 -22.37 1.10
CA HIS A 132 -5.81 -23.42 1.00
C HIS A 132 -7.23 -22.86 1.01
N SER A 133 -7.51 -21.83 1.82
CA SER A 133 -8.81 -21.16 1.84
C SER A 133 -9.11 -20.51 0.50
N VAL A 134 -8.13 -19.80 -0.07
CA VAL A 134 -8.24 -19.18 -1.40
C VAL A 134 -8.48 -20.23 -2.48
N ILE A 135 -7.72 -21.33 -2.48
CA ILE A 135 -7.89 -22.45 -3.43
C ILE A 135 -9.32 -23.00 -3.33
N LYS A 136 -9.80 -23.28 -2.12
CA LYS A 136 -11.14 -23.81 -1.88
C LYS A 136 -12.23 -22.87 -2.43
N ASP A 137 -12.12 -21.57 -2.20
CA ASP A 137 -13.13 -20.63 -2.72
C ASP A 137 -13.04 -20.49 -4.25
N ILE A 138 -11.85 -20.57 -4.85
CA ILE A 138 -11.68 -20.59 -6.33
C ILE A 138 -12.30 -21.85 -6.94
N GLU A 139 -12.17 -23.00 -6.28
CA GLU A 139 -12.77 -24.26 -6.73
C GLU A 139 -14.30 -24.20 -6.71
N ASN A 140 -14.88 -23.44 -5.79
CA ASN A 140 -16.32 -23.23 -5.68
C ASN A 140 -16.86 -22.05 -6.50
N ALA A 141 -16.00 -21.25 -7.11
CA ALA A 141 -16.41 -20.09 -7.92
C ALA A 141 -17.27 -20.50 -9.13
N GLN A 142 -18.31 -19.71 -9.41
CA GLN A 142 -19.33 -19.97 -10.43
C GLN A 142 -19.30 -18.99 -11.60
N HIS A 143 -18.98 -17.72 -11.37
CA HIS A 143 -19.18 -16.65 -12.35
C HIS A 143 -17.91 -15.89 -12.65
N THR A 144 -17.27 -15.31 -11.64
CA THR A 144 -16.15 -14.41 -11.84
C THR A 144 -15.11 -14.48 -10.73
N ILE A 145 -13.84 -14.31 -11.11
CA ILE A 145 -12.73 -14.15 -10.17
C ILE A 145 -11.92 -12.93 -10.60
N ARG A 146 -11.70 -12.00 -9.67
CA ARG A 146 -10.86 -10.81 -9.86
C ARG A 146 -9.73 -10.85 -8.85
N MET A 147 -8.50 -10.69 -9.34
CA MET A 147 -7.33 -10.64 -8.47
C MET A 147 -6.42 -9.49 -8.84
N VAL A 148 -5.88 -8.82 -7.83
CA VAL A 148 -4.77 -7.87 -7.97
C VAL A 148 -3.72 -8.13 -6.91
N PHE A 149 -2.45 -8.21 -7.32
CA PHE A 149 -1.31 -8.38 -6.42
C PHE A 149 -0.10 -7.59 -6.88
N TYR A 150 0.69 -7.12 -5.91
CA TYR A 150 2.04 -6.59 -6.19
C TYR A 150 2.98 -7.71 -6.65
N ILE A 151 3.11 -8.76 -5.83
CA ILE A 151 3.97 -9.91 -6.13
C ILE A 151 3.09 -11.16 -6.27
N TRP A 152 3.22 -11.83 -7.42
CA TRP A 152 3.00 -13.25 -7.56
C TRP A 152 4.36 -13.91 -7.79
N TYR A 153 4.72 -14.89 -6.96
CA TYR A 153 5.95 -15.68 -7.14
C TYR A 153 5.64 -17.18 -7.29
N PRO A 154 6.11 -17.85 -8.36
CA PRO A 154 5.91 -19.29 -8.55
C PRO A 154 6.55 -20.16 -7.46
N GLY A 155 5.90 -21.27 -7.13
CA GLY A 155 6.37 -22.29 -6.20
C GLY A 155 5.35 -22.62 -5.10
N GLY A 156 5.38 -23.88 -4.63
CA GLY A 156 4.56 -24.35 -3.52
C GLY A 156 3.05 -24.16 -3.74
N LEU A 157 2.34 -23.72 -2.72
CA LEU A 157 0.89 -23.51 -2.79
C LEU A 157 0.46 -22.36 -3.72
N ALA A 158 1.36 -21.44 -4.08
CA ALA A 158 1.06 -20.40 -5.08
C ALA A 158 0.84 -21.02 -6.48
N ASP A 159 1.50 -22.14 -6.78
CA ASP A 159 1.28 -22.91 -8.02
C ASP A 159 -0.04 -23.70 -7.98
N SER A 160 -0.46 -24.13 -6.79
CA SER A 160 -1.78 -24.72 -6.58
C SER A 160 -2.90 -23.70 -6.83
N VAL A 161 -2.74 -22.44 -6.39
CA VAL A 161 -3.65 -21.33 -6.74
C VAL A 161 -3.70 -21.13 -8.26
N ALA A 162 -2.54 -21.10 -8.91
CA ALA A 162 -2.48 -20.96 -10.38
C ALA A 162 -3.24 -22.09 -11.10
N SER A 163 -3.07 -23.32 -10.62
CA SER A 163 -3.77 -24.50 -11.14
C SER A 163 -5.28 -24.41 -10.92
N ALA A 164 -5.72 -24.01 -9.72
CA ALA A 164 -7.14 -23.84 -9.39
C ALA A 164 -7.82 -22.79 -10.28
N LEU A 165 -7.15 -21.66 -10.55
CA LEU A 165 -7.66 -20.64 -11.47
C LEU A 165 -7.83 -21.17 -12.90
N ILE A 166 -6.86 -21.96 -13.40
CA ILE A 166 -6.97 -22.60 -14.72
C ILE A 166 -8.19 -23.53 -14.77
N GLN A 167 -8.42 -24.31 -13.71
CA GLN A 167 -9.60 -25.18 -13.66
C GLN A 167 -10.90 -24.36 -13.60
N ALA A 168 -10.94 -23.29 -12.82
CA ALA A 168 -12.09 -22.39 -12.77
C ALA A 168 -12.40 -21.79 -14.14
N SER A 169 -11.38 -21.29 -14.84
CA SER A 169 -11.54 -20.74 -16.19
C SER A 169 -12.07 -21.78 -17.18
N LYS A 170 -11.60 -23.03 -17.10
CA LYS A 170 -12.12 -24.15 -17.93
C LYS A 170 -13.58 -24.51 -17.61
N ARG A 171 -14.05 -24.28 -16.39
CA ARG A 171 -15.48 -24.42 -16.02
C ARG A 171 -16.35 -23.28 -16.54
N GLY A 172 -15.76 -22.23 -17.12
CA GLY A 172 -16.47 -21.06 -17.65
C GLY A 172 -16.44 -19.83 -16.74
N VAL A 173 -15.72 -19.87 -15.62
CA VAL A 173 -15.56 -18.72 -14.73
C VAL A 173 -14.69 -17.65 -15.40
N ASN A 174 -15.15 -16.40 -15.42
CA ASN A 174 -14.37 -15.28 -15.98
C ASN A 174 -13.30 -14.83 -14.98
N VAL A 175 -12.03 -15.08 -15.30
CA VAL A 175 -10.89 -14.74 -14.44
C VAL A 175 -10.13 -13.54 -14.99
N LYS A 176 -10.09 -12.45 -14.21
CA LYS A 176 -9.32 -11.23 -14.48
C LYS A 176 -8.20 -11.08 -13.46
N LEU A 177 -6.96 -11.14 -13.94
CA LEU A 177 -5.75 -11.08 -13.12
C LEU A 177 -4.93 -9.84 -13.46
N LEU A 178 -4.67 -9.00 -12.46
CA LEU A 178 -3.85 -7.79 -12.56
C LEU A 178 -2.61 -7.91 -11.66
N LEU A 179 -1.41 -7.88 -12.24
CA LEU A 179 -0.18 -8.03 -11.45
C LEU A 179 0.81 -6.91 -11.74
N ASP A 180 1.46 -6.38 -10.71
CA ASP A 180 2.47 -5.34 -10.90
C ASP A 180 3.68 -5.87 -11.69
N SER A 181 4.04 -5.15 -12.75
CA SER A 181 5.12 -5.52 -13.66
C SER A 181 6.50 -5.60 -12.99
N ALA A 182 6.78 -4.79 -11.96
CA ALA A 182 8.05 -4.82 -11.23
C ALA A 182 8.04 -5.75 -10.01
N GLY A 183 6.89 -5.96 -9.39
CA GLY A 183 6.75 -6.92 -8.29
C GLY A 183 6.73 -8.38 -8.76
N SER A 184 6.20 -8.65 -9.96
CA SER A 184 5.97 -10.02 -10.46
C SER A 184 6.80 -10.45 -11.69
N PRO A 185 8.07 -10.02 -11.90
CA PRO A 185 8.81 -10.34 -13.13
C PRO A 185 9.07 -11.85 -13.27
N THR A 186 9.28 -12.56 -12.16
CA THR A 186 9.49 -14.02 -12.16
C THR A 186 8.24 -14.75 -12.63
N PHE A 187 7.05 -14.33 -12.18
CA PHE A 187 5.79 -14.91 -12.65
C PHE A 187 5.57 -14.67 -14.15
N PHE A 188 5.76 -13.43 -14.63
CA PHE A 188 5.57 -13.12 -16.06
C PHE A 188 6.52 -13.87 -16.99
N ARG A 189 7.71 -14.26 -16.50
CA ARG A 189 8.69 -15.08 -17.23
C ARG A 189 8.48 -16.60 -17.05
N SER A 190 7.61 -17.01 -16.13
CA SER A 190 7.33 -18.42 -15.84
C SER A 190 6.33 -19.02 -16.84
N HIS A 191 6.26 -20.36 -16.87
CA HIS A 191 5.30 -21.07 -17.71
C HIS A 191 3.84 -20.79 -17.29
N TRP A 192 3.59 -20.42 -16.02
CA TRP A 192 2.24 -20.16 -15.52
C TRP A 192 1.54 -19.03 -16.28
N CYS A 193 2.24 -17.93 -16.59
CA CYS A 193 1.64 -16.81 -17.31
C CYS A 193 1.09 -17.26 -18.67
N GLN A 194 1.83 -18.09 -19.41
CA GLN A 194 1.39 -18.60 -20.71
C GLN A 194 0.26 -19.62 -20.57
N MET A 195 0.36 -20.54 -19.59
CA MET A 195 -0.68 -21.53 -19.33
C MET A 195 -2.02 -20.90 -18.94
N MET A 196 -1.99 -19.87 -18.09
CA MET A 196 -3.19 -19.13 -17.70
C MET A 196 -3.85 -18.45 -18.89
N ARG A 197 -3.07 -17.74 -19.71
CA ARG A 197 -3.58 -17.09 -20.93
C ARG A 197 -4.19 -18.09 -21.89
N ASN A 198 -3.53 -19.23 -22.11
CA ASN A 198 -4.04 -20.30 -22.96
C ASN A 198 -5.33 -20.94 -22.41
N ALA A 199 -5.53 -20.90 -21.10
CA ALA A 199 -6.75 -21.40 -20.46
C ALA A 199 -7.93 -20.42 -20.52
N GLY A 200 -7.74 -19.19 -21.04
CA GLY A 200 -8.78 -18.16 -21.12
C GLY A 200 -8.73 -17.10 -20.02
N ILE A 201 -7.72 -17.13 -19.14
CA ILE A 201 -7.55 -16.13 -18.08
C ILE A 201 -6.98 -14.84 -18.67
N THR A 202 -7.60 -13.71 -18.34
CA THR A 202 -7.12 -12.39 -18.79
C THR A 202 -6.05 -11.88 -17.81
N VAL A 203 -4.78 -11.97 -18.21
CA VAL A 203 -3.62 -11.56 -17.38
C VAL A 203 -3.03 -10.23 -17.87
N VAL A 204 -3.17 -9.17 -17.08
CA VAL A 204 -2.73 -7.81 -17.36
C VAL A 204 -1.55 -7.42 -16.47
N GLN A 205 -0.54 -6.77 -17.07
CA GLN A 205 0.57 -6.15 -16.34
C GLN A 205 0.17 -4.73 -15.90
N ALA A 206 0.07 -4.50 -14.59
CA ALA A 206 -0.09 -3.16 -14.05
C ALA A 206 1.23 -2.39 -14.12
N LEU A 207 1.16 -1.09 -14.43
CA LEU A 207 2.29 -0.17 -14.44
C LEU A 207 3.51 -0.71 -15.21
N GLU A 208 3.24 -1.24 -16.41
CA GLU A 208 4.24 -1.88 -17.28
C GLU A 208 5.58 -1.14 -17.33
N VAL A 209 6.63 -1.85 -16.90
CA VAL A 209 8.02 -1.39 -16.98
C VAL A 209 8.62 -1.92 -18.27
N ASN A 210 8.90 -1.03 -19.21
CA ASN A 210 9.63 -1.37 -20.43
C ASN A 210 11.07 -0.85 -20.31
N MET A 211 12.08 -1.59 -20.82
CA MET A 211 13.51 -1.21 -20.75
C MET A 211 13.77 0.21 -21.26
N TRP A 212 13.07 0.62 -22.33
CA TRP A 212 13.12 1.97 -22.88
C TRP A 212 12.43 3.03 -22.01
N ARG A 213 11.51 2.62 -21.12
CA ARG A 213 10.76 3.49 -20.21
C ARG A 213 11.41 3.63 -18.83
N ILE A 214 12.35 2.77 -18.44
CA ILE A 214 13.11 2.87 -17.18
C ILE A 214 13.89 4.19 -17.11
N PHE A 215 14.41 4.65 -18.24
CA PHE A 215 15.12 5.93 -18.31
C PHE A 215 14.16 7.13 -18.18
N LEU A 216 12.90 7.02 -18.62
CA LEU A 216 11.99 8.17 -18.79
C LEU A 216 10.93 8.32 -17.69
N ARG A 217 10.82 7.36 -16.75
CA ARG A 217 9.81 7.39 -15.68
C ARG A 217 10.39 6.85 -14.38
N ARG A 218 10.23 7.62 -13.30
CA ARG A 218 10.30 7.07 -11.94
C ARG A 218 9.39 5.85 -11.84
N LEU A 219 9.96 4.74 -11.39
CA LEU A 219 9.29 3.49 -11.01
C LEU A 219 8.56 3.60 -9.66
N ASP A 220 8.21 4.83 -9.24
CA ASP A 220 7.86 5.15 -7.86
C ASP A 220 6.41 4.84 -7.50
N LEU A 221 5.52 4.86 -8.47
CA LEU A 221 4.15 4.42 -8.31
C LEU A 221 4.10 2.93 -8.61
N ARG A 222 3.53 2.16 -7.68
CA ARG A 222 3.33 0.71 -7.84
C ARG A 222 1.94 0.29 -7.43
N GLN A 223 1.47 -0.77 -8.10
CA GLN A 223 0.24 -1.43 -7.73
C GLN A 223 0.55 -2.31 -6.54
N HIS A 224 0.22 -1.83 -5.34
CA HIS A 224 0.58 -2.48 -4.10
C HIS A 224 -0.62 -3.11 -3.38
N ARG A 225 -1.81 -3.12 -4.01
CA ARG A 225 -2.99 -3.81 -3.46
C ARG A 225 -2.84 -5.32 -3.55
N LYS A 226 -3.52 -6.01 -2.64
CA LYS A 226 -3.71 -7.46 -2.59
C LYS A 226 -5.20 -7.70 -2.39
N ILE A 227 -5.93 -7.91 -3.48
CA ILE A 227 -7.37 -8.14 -3.43
C ILE A 227 -7.67 -9.40 -4.23
N ILE A 228 -8.46 -10.30 -3.65
CA ILE A 228 -9.14 -11.38 -4.36
C ILE A 228 -10.63 -11.13 -4.18
N VAL A 229 -11.40 -11.16 -5.26
CA VAL A 229 -12.87 -11.16 -5.22
C VAL A 229 -13.37 -12.35 -6.04
N ILE A 230 -14.28 -13.12 -5.46
CA ILE A 230 -14.89 -14.30 -6.06
C ILE A 230 -16.40 -14.07 -6.05
N ASP A 231 -16.99 -14.11 -7.25
CA ASP A 231 -18.43 -13.99 -7.50
C ASP A 231 -19.11 -12.73 -6.93
N ASP A 232 -18.34 -11.68 -6.59
CA ASP A 232 -18.81 -10.50 -5.83
C ASP A 232 -19.46 -10.87 -4.46
N GLU A 233 -19.17 -12.07 -3.94
CA GLU A 233 -19.72 -12.60 -2.67
C GLU A 233 -18.65 -12.84 -1.59
N ILE A 234 -17.43 -13.18 -2.00
CA ILE A 234 -16.29 -13.42 -1.12
C ILE A 234 -15.14 -12.52 -1.55
N ALA A 235 -14.50 -11.86 -0.59
CA ALA A 235 -13.24 -11.16 -0.82
C ALA A 235 -12.15 -11.53 0.18
N TYR A 236 -10.91 -11.38 -0.27
CA TYR A 236 -9.73 -11.42 0.56
C TYR A 236 -8.92 -10.14 0.36
N THR A 237 -8.42 -9.58 1.45
CA THR A 237 -7.42 -8.50 1.41
C THR A 237 -6.53 -8.56 2.65
N GLY A 238 -5.35 -7.97 2.60
CA GLY A 238 -4.38 -8.02 3.69
C GLY A 238 -2.96 -7.75 3.22
N SER A 239 -1.98 -8.21 3.98
CA SER A 239 -0.57 -7.90 3.72
C SER A 239 0.12 -8.92 2.81
N MET A 240 -0.43 -10.14 2.74
CA MET A 240 0.17 -11.28 2.04
C MET A 240 0.16 -11.10 0.52
N ASN A 241 1.35 -11.12 -0.08
CA ASN A 241 1.48 -11.30 -1.52
C ASN A 241 1.13 -12.73 -1.93
N LEU A 242 0.85 -12.98 -3.21
CA LEU A 242 0.53 -14.33 -3.68
C LEU A 242 1.81 -15.15 -3.87
N VAL A 243 2.35 -15.60 -2.74
CA VAL A 243 3.62 -16.32 -2.63
C VAL A 243 3.48 -17.42 -1.58
N ASP A 244 4.19 -18.53 -1.78
CA ASP A 244 4.44 -19.49 -0.71
C ASP A 244 5.73 -19.07 0.04
N PRO A 245 5.66 -18.72 1.34
CA PRO A 245 6.83 -18.28 2.10
C PRO A 245 7.93 -19.33 2.24
N ALA A 246 7.69 -20.60 1.92
CA ALA A 246 8.74 -21.62 1.87
C ALA A 246 9.59 -21.54 0.59
N TYR A 247 9.09 -20.88 -0.46
CA TYR A 247 9.76 -20.76 -1.76
C TYR A 247 10.21 -19.34 -2.08
N PHE A 248 9.57 -18.35 -1.45
CA PHE A 248 9.83 -16.94 -1.72
C PHE A 248 10.99 -16.39 -0.86
N LYS A 249 11.97 -15.73 -1.50
CA LYS A 249 13.07 -15.01 -0.84
C LYS A 249 13.87 -15.78 0.21
N GLN A 250 13.97 -17.11 0.12
CA GLN A 250 14.70 -17.94 1.10
C GLN A 250 16.19 -17.56 1.25
N ASN A 251 16.80 -17.04 0.19
CA ASN A 251 18.22 -16.65 0.18
C ASN A 251 18.48 -15.23 0.71
N SER A 252 17.45 -14.50 1.18
CA SER A 252 17.60 -13.11 1.66
C SER A 252 18.05 -12.99 3.12
N GLY A 253 18.14 -14.10 3.86
CA GLY A 253 18.62 -14.11 5.25
C GLY A 253 17.65 -13.52 6.29
N VAL A 254 16.39 -13.28 5.90
CA VAL A 254 15.33 -12.73 6.76
C VAL A 254 14.36 -13.81 7.30
N GLY A 255 14.50 -15.06 6.87
CA GLY A 255 13.54 -16.12 7.17
C GLY A 255 12.29 -16.05 6.27
N GLN A 256 11.25 -16.79 6.66
CA GLN A 256 9.97 -16.76 5.95
C GLN A 256 9.21 -15.46 6.22
N TRP A 257 8.39 -15.05 5.26
CA TRP A 257 7.50 -13.90 5.42
C TRP A 257 6.32 -14.29 6.32
N VAL A 258 6.01 -13.43 7.28
CA VAL A 258 4.88 -13.57 8.19
C VAL A 258 3.86 -12.50 7.83
N ASP A 259 2.74 -12.92 7.28
CA ASP A 259 1.69 -12.06 6.74
C ASP A 259 0.31 -12.58 7.19
N ILE A 260 -0.70 -11.73 7.03
CA ILE A 260 -2.11 -12.09 7.25
C ILE A 260 -2.96 -11.74 6.03
N MET A 261 -4.12 -12.40 5.96
CA MET A 261 -5.23 -12.01 5.10
C MET A 261 -6.52 -11.99 5.92
N VAL A 262 -7.43 -11.13 5.52
CA VAL A 262 -8.80 -11.08 6.01
C VAL A 262 -9.69 -11.63 4.92
N ARG A 263 -10.36 -12.74 5.20
CA ARG A 263 -11.45 -13.24 4.37
C ARG A 263 -12.74 -12.56 4.84
N LEU A 264 -13.51 -12.00 3.91
CA LEU A 264 -14.78 -11.36 4.21
C LEU A 264 -15.90 -11.77 3.26
N THR A 265 -17.12 -11.75 3.78
CA THR A 265 -18.37 -11.86 3.03
C THR A 265 -19.32 -10.76 3.48
N GLY A 266 -20.19 -10.30 2.59
CA GLY A 266 -21.15 -9.22 2.87
C GLY A 266 -20.97 -8.01 1.95
N PRO A 267 -21.67 -6.91 2.22
CA PRO A 267 -21.76 -5.77 1.31
C PRO A 267 -20.41 -5.13 0.93
N THR A 268 -19.41 -5.19 1.82
CA THR A 268 -18.07 -4.64 1.57
C THR A 268 -17.32 -5.37 0.45
N VAL A 269 -17.70 -6.61 0.09
CA VAL A 269 -17.09 -7.35 -1.03
C VAL A 269 -17.24 -6.58 -2.34
N ASN A 270 -18.42 -6.02 -2.60
CA ASN A 270 -18.70 -5.24 -3.81
C ASN A 270 -17.83 -3.97 -3.89
N VAL A 271 -17.50 -3.36 -2.74
CA VAL A 271 -16.57 -2.23 -2.70
C VAL A 271 -15.17 -2.65 -3.11
N LEU A 272 -14.65 -3.75 -2.56
CA LEU A 272 -13.34 -4.30 -2.98
C LEU A 272 -13.33 -4.71 -4.46
N SER A 273 -14.44 -5.22 -4.97
CA SER A 273 -14.63 -5.50 -6.40
C SER A 273 -14.58 -4.22 -7.24
N ALA A 274 -15.22 -3.14 -6.78
CA ALA A 274 -15.15 -1.84 -7.44
C ALA A 274 -13.73 -1.27 -7.46
N ILE A 275 -12.94 -1.46 -6.40
CA ILE A 275 -11.54 -1.05 -6.36
C ILE A 275 -10.69 -1.85 -7.37
N HIS A 276 -10.95 -3.15 -7.56
CA HIS A 276 -10.31 -3.93 -8.64
C HIS A 276 -10.73 -3.41 -10.03
N CYS A 277 -12.02 -3.19 -10.24
CA CYS A 277 -12.55 -2.64 -11.48
C CYS A 277 -11.96 -1.26 -11.82
N TRP A 278 -11.74 -0.42 -10.80
CA TRP A 278 -11.04 0.86 -10.95
C TRP A 278 -9.63 0.66 -11.52
N ASP A 279 -8.84 -0.22 -10.91
CA ASP A 279 -7.48 -0.51 -11.38
C ASP A 279 -7.47 -1.15 -12.77
N TRP A 280 -8.48 -1.97 -13.06
CA TRP A 280 -8.68 -2.55 -14.37
C TRP A 280 -8.88 -1.47 -15.43
N GLU A 281 -9.74 -0.47 -15.18
CA GLU A 281 -9.96 0.65 -16.09
C GLU A 281 -8.70 1.50 -16.26
N VAL A 282 -7.94 1.74 -15.18
CA VAL A 282 -6.67 2.51 -15.26
C VAL A 282 -5.74 1.88 -16.29
N GLU A 283 -5.57 0.57 -16.25
CA GLU A 283 -4.61 -0.14 -17.10
C GLU A 283 -5.17 -0.46 -18.49
N THR A 284 -6.40 -0.96 -18.57
CA THR A 284 -6.99 -1.42 -19.84
C THR A 284 -7.76 -0.32 -20.57
N GLY A 285 -8.43 0.57 -19.83
CA GLY A 285 -9.44 1.49 -20.35
C GLY A 285 -10.82 0.86 -20.53
N GLU A 286 -11.00 -0.40 -20.14
CA GLU A 286 -12.29 -1.09 -20.12
C GLU A 286 -12.99 -0.78 -18.79
N ARG A 287 -14.15 -0.11 -18.86
CA ARG A 287 -14.97 0.19 -17.70
C ARG A 287 -15.94 -0.96 -17.42
N VAL A 288 -15.88 -1.49 -16.21
CA VAL A 288 -16.83 -2.47 -15.69
C VAL A 288 -17.16 -2.08 -14.26
N PHE A 289 -18.43 -2.15 -13.88
CA PHE A 289 -18.84 -2.01 -12.48
C PHE A 289 -19.17 -3.39 -11.91
N PRO A 290 -18.87 -3.64 -10.62
CA PRO A 290 -19.36 -4.84 -9.95
C PRO A 290 -20.88 -4.76 -9.76
N GLN A 291 -21.48 -5.87 -9.33
CA GLN A 291 -22.88 -5.82 -8.88
C GLN A 291 -23.00 -4.90 -7.67
N HIS A 292 -24.18 -4.28 -7.49
CA HIS A 292 -24.49 -3.62 -6.24
C HIS A 292 -24.62 -4.66 -5.11
N PRO A 293 -24.19 -4.33 -3.89
CA PRO A 293 -24.28 -5.26 -2.77
C PRO A 293 -25.74 -5.62 -2.49
N GLN A 294 -25.97 -6.86 -2.06
CA GLN A 294 -27.26 -7.25 -1.50
C GLN A 294 -27.39 -6.64 -0.10
N CYS A 295 -28.09 -5.51 -0.01
CA CYS A 295 -28.35 -4.78 1.24
C CYS A 295 -29.44 -5.47 2.07
N LEU A 296 -29.25 -6.74 2.41
CA LEU A 296 -30.17 -7.50 3.24
C LEU A 296 -30.02 -7.07 4.70
N GLN A 297 -31.13 -6.65 5.34
CA GLN A 297 -31.17 -6.53 6.79
C GLN A 297 -31.08 -7.94 7.39
N LYS A 298 -29.94 -8.28 7.97
CA LYS A 298 -29.85 -9.41 8.90
C LYS A 298 -28.95 -9.06 10.09
N ASN A 299 -29.62 -8.97 11.24
CA ASN A 299 -29.13 -9.10 12.62
C ASN A 299 -28.70 -7.83 13.36
N ASP A 300 -28.75 -7.94 14.69
CA ASP A 300 -28.40 -6.96 15.72
C ASP A 300 -26.90 -6.54 15.71
N TYR A 301 -26.08 -7.16 14.85
CA TYR A 301 -24.65 -6.90 14.76
C TYR A 301 -24.31 -6.19 13.45
N LEU A 302 -23.78 -4.97 13.57
CA LEU A 302 -23.54 -4.13 12.41
C LEU A 302 -22.18 -4.41 11.77
N HIS A 303 -21.13 -4.80 12.52
CA HIS A 303 -19.77 -5.04 12.00
C HIS A 303 -19.37 -4.11 10.83
N PRO A 304 -19.45 -2.78 10.99
CA PRO A 304 -19.22 -1.88 9.88
C PRO A 304 -17.75 -1.89 9.46
N ILE A 305 -17.54 -1.83 8.14
CA ILE A 305 -16.22 -1.79 7.53
C ILE A 305 -16.17 -0.63 6.53
N GLN A 306 -15.17 0.23 6.71
CA GLN A 306 -14.80 1.24 5.72
C GLN A 306 -13.63 0.72 4.89
N VAL A 307 -13.78 0.70 3.56
CA VAL A 307 -12.65 0.52 2.64
C VAL A 307 -12.01 1.87 2.37
N VAL A 308 -10.68 1.95 2.50
CA VAL A 308 -9.91 3.17 2.31
C VAL A 308 -8.85 2.92 1.24
N PRO A 309 -9.14 3.24 -0.04
CA PRO A 309 -8.20 3.04 -1.13
C PRO A 309 -7.32 4.28 -1.38
N SER A 310 -6.12 4.08 -1.94
CA SER A 310 -5.29 5.14 -2.54
C SER A 310 -4.87 4.73 -3.95
N GLY A 311 -4.74 5.68 -4.87
CA GLY A 311 -4.31 5.38 -6.24
C GLY A 311 -4.65 6.50 -7.23
N PRO A 312 -4.38 6.31 -8.53
CA PRO A 312 -4.60 7.32 -9.55
C PRO A 312 -6.08 7.71 -9.63
N GLY A 313 -6.33 9.01 -9.64
CA GLY A 313 -7.68 9.57 -9.72
C GLY A 313 -8.36 9.67 -8.35
N MET A 314 -7.91 8.94 -7.33
CA MET A 314 -8.48 9.00 -5.98
C MET A 314 -7.94 10.20 -5.19
N PRO A 315 -8.65 10.65 -4.13
CA PRO A 315 -8.21 11.76 -3.30
C PRO A 315 -6.83 11.50 -2.66
N GLU A 316 -5.91 12.44 -2.83
CA GLU A 316 -4.56 12.33 -2.26
C GLU A 316 -4.61 12.26 -0.72
N HIS A 317 -3.68 11.50 -0.13
CA HIS A 317 -3.45 11.36 1.31
C HIS A 317 -4.63 10.83 2.16
N LEU A 318 -5.67 10.23 1.55
CA LEU A 318 -6.85 9.75 2.30
C LEU A 318 -6.49 8.72 3.37
N ILE A 319 -5.70 7.69 3.02
CA ILE A 319 -5.23 6.66 3.96
C ILE A 319 -4.46 7.28 5.13
N TYR A 320 -3.56 8.22 4.84
CA TYR A 320 -2.79 8.92 5.87
C TYR A 320 -3.70 9.70 6.84
N GLN A 321 -4.72 10.38 6.32
CA GLN A 321 -5.69 11.10 7.14
C GLN A 321 -6.52 10.16 8.00
N VAL A 322 -6.99 9.04 7.46
CA VAL A 322 -7.70 8.01 8.23
C VAL A 322 -6.82 7.44 9.35
N LEU A 323 -5.57 7.10 9.03
CA LEU A 323 -4.60 6.61 10.02
C LEU A 323 -4.39 7.63 11.15
N THR A 324 -4.16 8.89 10.79
CA THR A 324 -3.95 9.98 11.76
C THR A 324 -5.19 10.21 12.62
N LEU A 325 -6.37 10.22 12.01
CA LEU A 325 -7.65 10.38 12.69
C LEU A 325 -7.92 9.23 13.65
N ALA A 326 -7.61 7.99 13.25
CA ALA A 326 -7.77 6.82 14.09
C ALA A 326 -6.83 6.89 15.30
N ILE A 327 -5.53 7.11 15.09
CA ILE A 327 -4.53 7.21 16.17
C ILE A 327 -4.87 8.33 17.16
N ASN A 328 -5.30 9.49 16.67
CA ASN A 328 -5.65 10.62 17.55
C ASN A 328 -6.88 10.34 18.42
N GLN A 329 -7.77 9.45 17.99
CA GLN A 329 -8.95 9.04 18.74
C GLN A 329 -8.64 8.03 19.86
N ALA A 330 -7.44 7.47 19.94
CA ALA A 330 -7.07 6.49 20.96
C ALA A 330 -7.18 7.05 22.39
N ASN A 331 -7.67 6.20 23.30
CA ASN A 331 -7.87 6.50 24.73
C ASN A 331 -7.01 5.65 25.66
N GLN A 332 -6.57 4.46 25.23
CA GLN A 332 -5.83 3.51 26.04
C GLN A 332 -4.55 3.05 25.34
N SER A 333 -4.65 2.59 24.09
CA SER A 333 -3.52 1.98 23.39
C SER A 333 -3.57 2.13 21.86
N VAL A 334 -2.38 2.13 21.25
CA VAL A 334 -2.17 2.05 19.81
C VAL A 334 -1.05 1.04 19.53
N ARG A 335 -1.37 -0.05 18.85
CA ARG A 335 -0.40 -1.10 18.49
C ARG A 335 -0.25 -1.23 16.98
N ILE A 336 0.94 -0.92 16.48
CA ILE A 336 1.25 -0.87 15.05
C ILE A 336 2.18 -2.03 14.70
N THR A 337 1.82 -2.78 13.66
CA THR A 337 2.71 -3.76 13.02
C THR A 337 3.00 -3.31 11.60
N THR A 338 4.28 -3.25 11.23
CA THR A 338 4.67 -2.90 9.86
C THR A 338 6.05 -3.46 9.49
N PRO A 339 6.29 -3.94 8.25
CA PRO A 339 7.62 -4.35 7.83
C PRO A 339 8.60 -3.20 7.65
N TYR A 340 8.09 -2.04 7.24
CA TYR A 340 8.89 -0.89 6.83
C TYR A 340 8.36 0.34 7.54
N PHE A 341 9.14 0.85 8.50
CA PHE A 341 8.79 2.03 9.28
C PHE A 341 9.75 3.17 8.95
N VAL A 342 9.33 4.03 8.03
CA VAL A 342 10.06 5.24 7.61
C VAL A 342 9.03 6.38 7.49
N PRO A 343 8.48 6.85 8.63
CA PRO A 343 7.29 7.68 8.65
C PRO A 343 7.53 9.09 8.11
N SER A 344 6.45 9.78 7.77
CA SER A 344 6.47 11.24 7.56
C SER A 344 6.75 11.95 8.89
N ALA A 345 7.18 13.21 8.80
CA ALA A 345 7.35 14.06 9.98
C ALA A 345 6.04 14.19 10.77
N ASP A 346 4.91 14.27 10.06
CA ASP A 346 3.60 14.39 10.68
C ASP A 346 3.18 13.10 11.38
N LEU A 347 3.38 11.92 10.76
CA LEU A 347 3.08 10.63 11.41
C LEU A 347 3.98 10.41 12.64
N LEU A 348 5.27 10.77 12.55
CA LEU A 348 6.19 10.72 13.68
C LEU A 348 5.67 11.60 14.83
N ALA A 349 5.31 12.86 14.54
CA ALA A 349 4.79 13.78 15.54
C ALA A 349 3.46 13.28 16.15
N THR A 350 2.57 12.69 15.35
CA THR A 350 1.34 12.07 15.84
C THR A 350 1.64 10.94 16.84
N LEU A 351 2.56 10.02 16.52
CA LEU A 351 2.92 8.93 17.43
C LEU A 351 3.56 9.44 18.72
N GLN A 352 4.45 10.43 18.63
CA GLN A 352 5.08 11.04 19.80
C GLN A 352 4.06 11.74 20.70
N MET A 353 3.14 12.51 20.10
CA MET A 353 2.08 13.20 20.83
C MET A 353 1.13 12.21 21.51
N THR A 354 0.74 11.13 20.82
CA THR A 354 -0.09 10.07 21.40
C THR A 354 0.59 9.42 22.61
N ALA A 355 1.87 9.06 22.51
CA ALA A 355 2.61 8.51 23.65
C ALA A 355 2.73 9.53 24.81
N GLN A 356 3.01 10.80 24.51
CA GLN A 356 3.13 11.87 25.50
C GLN A 356 1.80 12.20 26.20
N ARG A 357 0.65 11.91 25.57
CA ARG A 357 -0.68 11.98 26.21
C ARG A 357 -0.88 10.89 27.28
N GLY A 358 0.04 9.93 27.40
CA GLY A 358 -0.05 8.79 28.32
C GLY A 358 -0.71 7.55 27.71
N ILE A 359 -0.96 7.54 26.41
CA ILE A 359 -1.48 6.38 25.68
C ILE A 359 -0.34 5.38 25.46
N GLU A 360 -0.61 4.08 25.64
CA GLU A 360 0.39 3.04 25.34
C GLU A 360 0.58 2.91 23.84
N VAL A 361 1.78 3.17 23.33
CA VAL A 361 2.10 3.06 21.90
C VAL A 361 3.15 1.97 21.69
N ASP A 362 2.75 0.89 21.03
CA ASP A 362 3.59 -0.25 20.67
C ASP A 362 3.88 -0.23 19.16
N LEU A 363 5.15 -0.26 18.78
CA LEU A 363 5.60 -0.40 17.40
C LEU A 363 6.32 -1.75 17.23
N ILE A 364 5.72 -2.64 16.44
CA ILE A 364 6.24 -3.98 16.14
C ILE A 364 6.78 -3.99 14.71
N ILE A 365 8.08 -4.28 14.59
CA ILE A 365 8.82 -4.25 13.33
C ILE A 365 9.75 -5.45 13.24
N PRO A 366 10.13 -5.92 12.04
CA PRO A 366 11.05 -7.04 11.91
C PRO A 366 12.47 -6.66 12.36
N HIS A 367 13.14 -7.54 13.08
CA HIS A 367 14.54 -7.37 13.49
C HIS A 367 15.49 -7.35 12.27
N LYS A 368 15.20 -8.20 11.28
CA LYS A 368 15.92 -8.26 10.00
C LYS A 368 14.99 -7.85 8.87
N ASN A 369 15.48 -6.99 7.99
CA ASN A 369 14.75 -6.50 6.85
C ASN A 369 15.44 -6.95 5.55
N ASP A 370 14.68 -7.17 4.47
CA ASP A 370 15.24 -7.53 3.17
C ASP A 370 15.75 -6.32 2.38
N SER A 371 15.53 -5.11 2.90
CA SER A 371 16.11 -3.85 2.45
C SER A 371 17.03 -3.25 3.53
N MET A 372 18.34 -3.27 3.28
CA MET A 372 19.31 -2.60 4.16
C MET A 372 19.02 -1.10 4.30
N MET A 373 18.54 -0.46 3.23
CA MET A 373 18.23 0.97 3.23
C MET A 373 17.09 1.29 4.19
N VAL A 374 16.01 0.50 4.16
CA VAL A 374 14.90 0.64 5.11
C VAL A 374 15.35 0.35 6.53
N GLN A 375 16.13 -0.72 6.74
CA GLN A 375 16.59 -1.11 8.08
C GLN A 375 17.35 0.02 8.78
N TRP A 376 18.28 0.67 8.08
CA TRP A 376 19.06 1.77 8.64
C TRP A 376 18.28 3.07 8.74
N ALA A 377 17.43 3.39 7.75
CA ALA A 377 16.60 4.59 7.80
C ALA A 377 15.60 4.53 8.95
N SER A 378 14.97 3.38 9.20
CA SER A 378 14.01 3.18 10.30
C SER A 378 14.63 3.46 11.67
N ARG A 379 15.86 2.98 11.89
CA ARG A 379 16.62 3.17 13.13
C ARG A 379 16.91 4.63 13.46
N ALA A 380 16.93 5.52 12.47
CA ALA A 380 17.10 6.95 12.70
C ALA A 380 15.99 7.54 13.59
N PHE A 381 14.78 6.97 13.54
CA PHE A 381 13.61 7.46 14.27
C PHE A 381 13.49 6.90 15.71
N TYR A 382 14.22 5.82 16.03
CA TYR A 382 14.06 5.13 17.32
C TYR A 382 14.36 6.04 18.52
N SER A 383 15.36 6.91 18.42
CA SER A 383 15.76 7.77 19.54
C SER A 383 14.63 8.72 19.95
N ASP A 384 13.90 9.24 18.97
CA ASP A 384 12.81 10.20 19.15
C ASP A 384 11.54 9.52 19.67
N LEU A 385 11.25 8.32 19.17
CA LEU A 385 10.13 7.48 19.62
C LEU A 385 10.32 6.97 21.06
N LEU A 386 11.48 6.38 21.37
CA LEU A 386 11.82 5.90 22.72
C LEU A 386 11.87 7.06 23.73
N SER A 387 12.19 8.26 23.27
CA SER A 387 12.16 9.46 24.12
C SER A 387 10.75 9.93 24.43
N ALA A 388 9.82 9.80 23.48
CA ALA A 388 8.41 10.12 23.67
C ALA A 388 7.61 9.08 24.47
N GLY A 389 8.16 7.87 24.67
CA GLY A 389 7.51 6.80 25.44
C GLY A 389 6.96 5.65 24.59
N VAL A 390 7.20 5.66 23.28
CA VAL A 390 6.83 4.57 22.38
C VAL A 390 7.70 3.34 22.68
N LYS A 391 7.07 2.16 22.79
CA LYS A 391 7.75 0.87 22.93
C LYS A 391 8.01 0.29 21.56
N ILE A 392 9.27 -0.06 21.27
CA ILE A 392 9.66 -0.64 19.98
C ILE A 392 10.02 -2.11 20.21
N PHE A 393 9.36 -3.00 19.47
CA PHE A 393 9.54 -4.45 19.51
C PHE A 393 10.12 -4.91 18.17
N GLU A 394 11.32 -5.49 18.22
CA GLU A 394 11.98 -6.07 17.05
C GLU A 394 11.76 -7.59 17.01
N PHE A 395 10.89 -8.03 16.08
CA PHE A 395 10.44 -9.40 15.88
C PHE A 395 11.49 -10.28 15.19
N TYR A 396 11.75 -11.48 15.70
CA TYR A 396 12.80 -12.37 15.19
C TYR A 396 12.30 -13.68 14.54
N GLY A 397 10.99 -13.90 14.44
CA GLY A 397 10.39 -15.12 13.86
C GLY A 397 10.38 -15.19 12.33
N GLY A 398 11.03 -14.26 11.63
CA GLY A 398 11.01 -14.13 10.17
C GLY A 398 10.92 -12.67 9.74
N LEU A 399 10.58 -12.42 8.47
CA LEU A 399 10.22 -11.06 8.02
C LEU A 399 8.75 -10.82 8.34
N LEU A 400 8.51 -10.12 9.45
CA LEU A 400 7.17 -9.66 9.79
C LEU A 400 6.69 -8.63 8.76
N HIS A 401 5.75 -9.05 7.93
CA HIS A 401 5.23 -8.28 6.81
C HIS A 401 3.74 -7.94 6.96
N THR A 402 3.10 -8.38 8.05
CA THR A 402 1.81 -7.85 8.53
C THR A 402 1.79 -6.33 8.59
N LYS A 403 0.68 -5.73 8.16
CA LYS A 403 0.42 -4.29 8.17
C LYS A 403 -0.90 -4.03 8.87
N SER A 404 -0.82 -3.65 10.14
CA SER A 404 -2.00 -3.47 10.97
C SER A 404 -1.81 -2.40 12.02
N VAL A 405 -2.91 -1.79 12.43
CA VAL A 405 -2.99 -0.89 13.57
C VAL A 405 -4.19 -1.29 14.40
N VAL A 406 -3.98 -1.61 15.69
CA VAL A 406 -5.07 -1.85 16.65
C VAL A 406 -5.14 -0.64 17.59
N ILE A 407 -6.36 -0.19 17.88
CA ILE A 407 -6.65 0.98 18.70
C ILE A 407 -7.62 0.55 19.80
N ASP A 408 -7.20 0.74 21.05
CA ASP A 408 -7.99 0.47 22.25
C ASP A 408 -8.57 -0.95 22.33
N ASP A 409 -8.01 -1.92 21.59
CA ASP A 409 -8.54 -3.29 21.41
C ASP A 409 -9.99 -3.38 20.88
N GLU A 410 -10.53 -2.28 20.35
CA GLU A 410 -11.92 -2.16 19.89
C GLU A 410 -12.03 -1.85 18.40
N PHE A 411 -11.03 -1.17 17.82
CA PHE A 411 -11.00 -0.79 16.43
C PHE A 411 -9.67 -1.16 15.77
N CYS A 412 -9.68 -1.58 14.50
CA CYS A 412 -8.43 -1.84 13.79
C CYS A 412 -8.41 -1.40 12.33
N LEU A 413 -7.19 -1.13 11.85
CA LEU A 413 -6.84 -0.92 10.46
C LEU A 413 -6.01 -2.11 9.98
N VAL A 414 -6.36 -2.71 8.85
CA VAL A 414 -5.60 -3.82 8.26
C VAL A 414 -5.61 -3.73 6.74
N GLY A 415 -4.47 -4.00 6.09
CA GLY A 415 -4.40 -3.92 4.63
C GLY A 415 -3.00 -3.99 4.06
N THR A 416 -2.76 -3.20 3.02
CA THR A 416 -1.58 -3.33 2.16
C THR A 416 -0.53 -2.23 2.39
N VAL A 417 -0.90 -1.21 3.18
CA VAL A 417 -0.13 0.01 3.46
C VAL A 417 1.01 -0.24 4.44
N ASN A 418 2.23 0.09 4.05
CA ASN A 418 3.36 0.23 4.96
C ASN A 418 3.36 1.61 5.64
N MET A 419 4.13 1.74 6.73
CA MET A 419 4.35 3.03 7.40
C MET A 419 5.56 3.77 6.80
N ASP A 420 5.59 3.86 5.48
CA ASP A 420 6.59 4.59 4.70
C ASP A 420 5.94 5.61 3.75
N MET A 421 6.76 6.54 3.26
CA MET A 421 6.29 7.68 2.47
C MET A 421 5.70 7.23 1.13
N ARG A 422 6.28 6.20 0.52
CA ARG A 422 5.80 5.65 -0.75
C ARG A 422 4.42 5.03 -0.62
N SER A 423 4.20 4.17 0.37
CA SER A 423 2.90 3.54 0.60
C SER A 423 1.84 4.56 0.96
N LEU A 424 2.16 5.55 1.80
CA LEU A 424 1.17 6.54 2.23
C LEU A 424 0.78 7.54 1.13
N TRP A 425 1.71 7.88 0.22
CA TRP A 425 1.50 9.02 -0.71
C TRP A 425 1.49 8.65 -2.18
N LEU A 426 2.08 7.52 -2.56
CA LEU A 426 2.31 7.17 -3.97
C LEU A 426 1.59 5.87 -4.34
N ASN A 427 1.91 4.76 -3.69
CA ASN A 427 1.46 3.44 -4.11
C ASN A 427 -0.07 3.31 -4.09
N PHE A 428 -0.53 2.38 -4.91
CA PHE A 428 -1.93 2.03 -4.94
C PHE A 428 -2.09 1.06 -3.78
N GLU A 429 -2.84 1.46 -2.77
CA GLU A 429 -3.01 0.69 -1.55
C GLU A 429 -4.50 0.55 -1.22
N VAL A 430 -4.81 -0.36 -0.31
CA VAL A 430 -6.13 -0.53 0.27
C VAL A 430 -5.99 -0.90 1.74
N THR A 431 -6.79 -0.26 2.58
CA THR A 431 -6.90 -0.54 4.01
C THR A 431 -8.36 -0.73 4.36
N LEU A 432 -8.65 -1.72 5.19
CA LEU A 432 -9.93 -1.87 5.87
C LEU A 432 -9.84 -1.19 7.23
N ALA A 433 -10.77 -0.29 7.50
CA ALA A 433 -11.08 0.23 8.82
C ALA A 433 -12.26 -0.59 9.37
N ILE A 434 -12.03 -1.33 10.45
CA ILE A 434 -12.93 -2.35 10.96
C ILE A 434 -13.34 -1.97 12.39
N ASP A 435 -14.65 -1.84 12.59
CA ASP A 435 -15.26 -1.65 13.90
C ASP A 435 -16.02 -2.93 14.27
N ASP A 436 -15.24 -3.87 14.79
CA ASP A 436 -15.67 -5.18 15.24
C ASP A 436 -14.77 -5.57 16.41
N VAL A 437 -15.34 -5.61 17.60
CA VAL A 437 -14.60 -5.86 18.85
C VAL A 437 -14.02 -7.28 18.87
N ASP A 438 -14.75 -8.28 18.37
CA ASP A 438 -14.30 -9.67 18.42
C ASP A 438 -13.18 -9.91 17.40
N PHE A 439 -13.31 -9.38 16.19
CA PHE A 439 -12.24 -9.39 15.20
C PHE A 439 -11.02 -8.60 15.68
N THR A 440 -11.22 -7.44 16.30
CA THR A 440 -10.12 -6.61 16.81
C THR A 440 -9.37 -7.31 17.94
N LYS A 441 -10.05 -8.02 18.83
CA LYS A 441 -9.41 -8.86 19.86
C LYS A 441 -8.59 -9.99 19.27
N GLN A 442 -9.03 -10.62 18.18
CA GLN A 442 -8.23 -11.62 17.46
C GLN A 442 -6.95 -10.98 16.90
N MET A 443 -7.05 -9.78 16.30
CA MET A 443 -5.89 -9.02 15.83
C MET A 443 -4.95 -8.61 16.97
N SER A 444 -5.48 -8.16 18.11
CA SER A 444 -4.68 -7.80 19.28
C SER A 444 -3.93 -9.01 19.86
N THR A 445 -4.61 -10.17 19.92
CA THR A 445 -4.00 -11.43 20.33
C THR A 445 -2.87 -11.84 19.39
N LEU A 446 -3.07 -11.71 18.08
CA LEU A 446 -2.04 -11.96 17.09
C LEU A 446 -0.83 -11.03 17.29
N GLN A 447 -1.04 -9.71 17.43
CA GLN A 447 0.06 -8.79 17.67
C GLN A 447 0.78 -9.05 18.99
N SER A 448 0.05 -9.49 20.03
CA SER A 448 0.64 -9.92 21.30
C SER A 448 1.56 -11.14 21.12
N SER A 449 1.21 -12.08 20.23
CA SER A 449 2.08 -13.20 19.87
C SER A 449 3.37 -12.74 19.17
N TYR A 450 3.30 -11.68 18.35
CA TYR A 450 4.50 -11.08 17.75
C TYR A 450 5.38 -10.42 18.82
N ILE A 451 4.79 -9.72 19.79
CA ILE A 451 5.52 -9.11 20.91
C ILE A 451 6.25 -10.19 21.73
N GLN A 452 5.62 -11.33 22.00
CA GLN A 452 6.25 -12.47 22.70
C GLN A 452 7.45 -13.04 21.93
N GLN A 453 7.47 -12.90 20.60
CA GLN A 453 8.56 -13.29 19.71
C GLN A 453 9.43 -12.09 19.28
N SER A 454 9.46 -11.05 20.11
CA SER A 454 10.24 -9.84 19.87
C SER A 454 11.14 -9.54 21.05
N HIS A 455 12.19 -8.75 20.81
CA HIS A 455 12.90 -8.11 21.90
C HIS A 455 12.49 -6.64 21.98
N LEU A 456 12.29 -6.17 23.20
CA LEU A 456 12.04 -4.75 23.47
C LEU A 456 13.34 -3.97 23.30
N VAL A 457 13.31 -2.91 22.50
CA VAL A 457 14.45 -2.02 22.32
C VAL A 457 14.65 -1.19 23.59
N ASP A 458 15.74 -1.46 24.30
CA ASP A 458 16.10 -0.74 25.51
C ASP A 458 16.68 0.64 25.19
N LYS A 459 16.08 1.69 25.77
CA LYS A 459 16.44 3.09 25.54
C LYS A 459 17.88 3.41 25.95
N ASP A 460 18.37 2.86 27.06
CA ASP A 460 19.71 3.16 27.58
C ASP A 460 20.79 2.41 26.79
N LYS A 461 20.51 1.18 26.37
CA LYS A 461 21.37 0.45 25.42
C LYS A 461 21.39 1.14 24.06
N TRP A 462 20.24 1.58 23.57
CA TRP A 462 20.13 2.29 22.29
C TRP A 462 20.95 3.59 22.27
N ARG A 463 20.99 4.32 23.39
CA ARG A 463 21.82 5.52 23.54
C ARG A 463 23.31 5.21 23.45
N LYS A 464 23.78 4.04 23.89
CA LYS A 464 25.20 3.64 23.89
C LYS A 464 25.71 3.07 22.56
N ARG A 465 24.87 3.02 21.52
CA ARG A 465 25.27 2.49 20.20
C ARG A 465 26.43 3.28 19.57
N SER A 466 27.22 2.58 18.74
CA SER A 466 28.46 3.09 18.15
C SER A 466 28.25 4.34 17.28
N LEU A 467 29.29 5.18 17.17
CA LEU A 467 29.28 6.34 16.26
C LEU A 467 29.09 5.92 14.80
N PHE A 468 29.62 4.76 14.42
CA PHE A 468 29.45 4.21 13.06
C PHE A 468 27.97 3.88 12.77
N SER A 469 27.26 3.25 13.70
CA SER A 469 25.82 2.99 13.57
C SER A 469 25.04 4.29 13.41
N ARG A 470 25.32 5.30 14.25
CA ARG A 470 24.68 6.62 14.17
C ARG A 470 24.94 7.32 12.83
N PHE A 471 26.14 7.15 12.26
CA PHE A 471 26.49 7.71 10.97
C PHE A 471 25.70 7.04 9.83
N LEU A 472 25.61 5.70 9.83
CA LEU A 472 24.81 4.97 8.84
C LEU A 472 23.33 5.34 8.93
N GLU A 473 22.76 5.39 10.14
CA GLU A 473 21.37 5.83 10.37
C GLU A 473 21.10 7.18 9.69
N ARG A 474 21.98 8.16 9.90
CA ARG A 474 21.83 9.52 9.34
C ARG A 474 22.00 9.56 7.84
N ILE A 475 22.92 8.79 7.26
CA ILE A 475 23.07 8.69 5.81
C ILE A 475 21.80 8.11 5.19
N PHE A 476 21.33 6.97 5.71
CA PHE A 476 20.16 6.30 5.14
C PHE A 476 18.88 7.10 5.34
N TYR A 477 18.78 7.87 6.43
CA TYR A 477 17.69 8.83 6.64
C TYR A 477 17.56 9.88 5.51
N LEU A 478 18.66 10.30 4.88
CA LEU A 478 18.61 11.25 3.76
C LEU A 478 17.86 10.68 2.54
N PHE A 479 17.75 9.37 2.44
CA PHE A 479 17.00 8.68 1.39
C PHE A 479 15.52 8.45 1.76
N ASN A 480 15.04 8.92 2.91
CA ASN A 480 13.64 8.82 3.33
C ASN A 480 12.62 9.22 2.23
N PRO A 481 12.80 10.34 1.49
CA PRO A 481 11.84 10.69 0.43
C PRO A 481 11.77 9.71 -0.75
N LEU A 482 12.70 8.75 -0.83
CA LEU A 482 12.73 7.70 -1.85
C LEU A 482 12.22 6.36 -1.32
N LEU A 483 11.94 6.26 -0.02
CA LEU A 483 11.63 5.03 0.73
C LEU A 483 10.16 4.85 1.04
#